data_AF-A0A4Q9VJQ5-F1
#
_entry.id   AF-A0A4Q9VJQ5-F1
#
_cell.length_a   1.000
_cell.length_b   1.000
_cell.length_c   1.000
_cell.angle_alpha   90.00
_cell.angle_beta   90.00
_cell.angle_gamma   90.00
#
_symmetry.space_group_name_H-M   'P 1'
#
loop_
_entity.id
_entity.type
_entity.pdbx_description
1 polymer ?
#
loop_
_entity_poly.entity_id
_entity_poly.type
_entity_poly.pdbx_seq_one_letter_code
_entity_poly.pdbx_strand_id
1 'polypeptide(L)' 'MILAEIGQYLRQHGRASLRDLATATGSTPEAVEAMLATLARKGRVRRLPAGSTCGTACCQCDPATLALYEWIGD' A
#
# COMPACT_ATOMS: atom_id res chain seq x y z
N MET A 1 -4.52 12.59 -10.89
CA MET A 1 -3.07 12.28 -10.82
C MET A 1 -2.91 11.04 -9.97
N ILE A 2 -2.10 10.07 -10.42
CA ILE A 2 -1.99 8.73 -9.85
C ILE A 2 -1.71 8.69 -8.32
N LEU A 3 -0.98 9.67 -7.80
CA LEU A 3 -0.70 9.81 -6.37
C LEU A 3 -1.97 10.07 -5.52
N ALA A 4 -2.91 10.85 -6.05
CA ALA A 4 -4.18 11.14 -5.37
C ALA A 4 -5.08 9.90 -5.35
N GLU A 5 -5.03 9.07 -6.40
CA GLU A 5 -5.78 7.82 -6.46
C GLU A 5 -5.25 6.79 -5.46
N ILE A 6 -3.93 6.62 -5.35
CA ILE A 6 -3.31 5.78 -4.31
C ILE A 6 -3.75 6.22 -2.92
N GLY A 7 -3.71 7.54 -2.66
CA GLY A 7 -4.15 8.11 -1.39
C GLY A 7 -5.65 7.89 -1.12
N GLN A 8 -6.52 8.12 -2.11
CA GLN A 8 -7.96 7.88 -1.98
C GLN A 8 -8.28 6.40 -1.81
N TYR A 9 -7.58 5.51 -2.50
CA TYR A 9 -7.76 4.06 -2.38
C TYR A 9 -7.40 3.59 -0.98
N LEU A 10 -6.23 4.03 -0.47
CA LEU A 10 -5.82 3.77 0.91
C LEU A 10 -6.76 4.39 1.94
N ARG A 11 -7.32 5.59 1.70
CA ARG A 11 -8.33 6.19 2.58
C ARG A 11 -9.64 5.39 2.62
N GLN A 12 -10.10 4.89 1.46
CA GLN A 12 -11.36 4.14 1.35
C GLN A 12 -11.25 2.73 1.93
N HIS A 13 -10.13 2.04 1.67
CA HIS A 13 -9.89 0.66 2.13
C HIS A 13 -9.20 0.60 3.51
N GLY A 14 -8.67 1.73 4.00
CA GLY A 14 -7.86 1.84 5.21
C GLY A 14 -6.44 1.32 5.05
N ARG A 15 -6.27 0.13 4.45
CA ARG A 15 -4.98 -0.52 4.22
C ARG A 15 -4.96 -1.31 2.91
N ALA A 16 -3.83 -1.31 2.23
CA ALA A 16 -3.61 -2.05 1.00
C ALA A 16 -2.16 -2.54 0.88
N SER A 17 -1.94 -3.60 0.12
CA SER A 17 -0.58 -4.09 -0.17
C SER A 17 0.04 -3.34 -1.35
N LEU A 18 1.37 -3.28 -1.38
CA LEU A 18 2.12 -2.67 -2.50
C LEU A 18 1.70 -3.26 -3.85
N ARG A 19 1.51 -4.58 -3.92
CA ARG A 19 1.09 -5.29 -5.13
C ARG A 19 -0.33 -4.96 -5.55
N ASP A 20 -1.24 -4.85 -4.60
CA ASP A 20 -2.64 -4.47 -4.86
C ASP A 20 -2.71 -3.05 -5.41
N LEU A 21 -1.98 -2.12 -4.79
CA LEU A 21 -1.87 -0.74 -5.28
C LEU A 21 -1.26 -0.66 -6.68
N ALA A 22 -0.16 -1.38 -6.93
CA ALA A 22 0.46 -1.49 -8.25
C ALA A 22 -0.54 -2.00 -9.32
N THR A 23 -1.34 -3.01 -8.96
CA THR A 23 -2.35 -3.57 -9.85
C THR A 23 -3.52 -2.60 -10.07
N ALA A 24 -4.01 -1.96 -9.01
CA ALA A 24 -5.11 -1.01 -9.04
C ALA A 24 -4.77 0.26 -9.83
N THR A 25 -3.52 0.73 -9.75
CA THR A 25 -3.06 1.91 -10.49
C THR A 25 -2.36 1.58 -11.80
N GLY A 26 -2.24 0.30 -12.17
CA GLY A 26 -1.53 -0.15 -13.37
C GLY A 26 -0.06 0.28 -13.41
N SER A 27 0.58 0.43 -12.25
CA SER A 27 1.97 0.88 -12.10
C SER A 27 2.86 -0.23 -11.55
N THR A 28 4.18 -0.07 -11.63
CA THR A 28 5.10 -1.02 -11.01
C THR A 28 5.13 -0.85 -9.50
N PRO A 29 5.34 -1.94 -8.73
CA PRO A 29 5.47 -1.88 -7.28
C PRO A 29 6.56 -0.91 -6.83
N GLU A 30 7.68 -0.79 -7.56
CA GLU A 30 8.74 0.17 -7.21
C GLU A 30 8.27 1.64 -7.36
N ALA A 31 7.49 1.94 -8.39
CA ALA A 31 6.96 3.30 -8.59
C ALA A 31 5.95 3.65 -7.49
N VAL A 32 5.07 2.71 -7.15
CA VAL A 32 4.12 2.84 -6.04
C VAL A 32 4.85 3.00 -4.70
N GLU A 33 5.93 2.25 -4.48
CA GLU A 33 6.74 2.37 -3.28
C GLU A 33 7.35 3.77 -3.14
N ALA A 34 7.93 4.31 -4.21
CA ALA A 34 8.48 5.67 -4.20
C ALA A 34 7.41 6.73 -3.92
N MET A 35 6.20 6.55 -4.47
CA MET A 35 5.04 7.41 -4.22
C MET A 35 4.56 7.34 -2.77
N LEU A 36 4.44 6.13 -2.22
CA LEU A 36 4.08 5.90 -0.82
C LEU A 36 5.17 6.40 0.14
N ALA A 37 6.45 6.26 -0.21
CA ALA A 37 7.56 6.81 0.57
C ALA A 37 7.46 8.34 0.68
N THR A 38 7.02 9.01 -0.39
CA THR A 38 6.75 10.46 -0.36
C THR A 38 5.60 10.81 0.59
N LEU A 39 4.53 10.01 0.59
CA LEU A 39 3.41 10.19 1.53
C LEU A 39 3.79 9.83 2.97
N ALA A 40 4.66 8.84 3.17
CA ALA A 40 5.16 8.42 4.47
C ALA A 40 6.04 9.50 5.10
N ARG A 41 6.90 10.14 4.29
CA ARG A 41 7.66 11.33 4.71
C ARG A 41 6.77 12.49 5.12
N LYS A 42 5.57 12.59 4.55
CA LYS A 42 4.55 13.59 4.93
C LYS A 42 3.70 13.16 6.14
N GLY A 43 3.93 11.98 6.71
CA GLY A 43 3.14 11.45 7.81
C GLY A 43 1.71 11.04 7.42
N ARG A 44 1.43 10.80 6.13
CA ARG A 44 0.10 10.43 5.64
C ARG A 44 -0.15 8.93 5.59
N VAL A 45 0.91 8.15 5.38
CA VAL A 45 0.84 6.68 5.31
C VAL A 45 1.93 6.05 6.17
N ARG A 46 1.67 4.82 6.62
CA ARG A 46 2.61 4.02 7.42
C ARG A 46 2.75 2.63 6.82
N ARG A 47 3.99 2.15 6.74
CA ARG A 47 4.27 0.75 6.41
C ARG A 47 4.01 -0.13 7.62
N LEU A 48 3.16 -1.13 7.46
CA LEU A 48 2.87 -2.17 8.44
C LEU A 48 3.87 -3.32 8.30
N PRO A 49 4.29 -3.95 9.41
CA PRO A 49 5.12 -5.14 9.35
C PRO A 49 4.35 -6.30 8.70
N ALA A 50 5.06 -7.09 7.89
CA ALA A 50 4.56 -8.33 7.31
C ALA A 50 4.24 -9.30 8.45
N GLY A 51 2.97 -9.44 8.79
CA GLY A 51 2.51 -10.15 9.99
C GLY A 51 1.09 -9.82 10.42
N SER A 52 0.52 -8.71 9.90
CA SER A 52 -0.94 -8.52 9.95
C SER A 52 -1.60 -9.52 9.00
N THR A 53 -2.13 -10.58 9.58
CA THR A 53 -2.82 -11.68 8.92
C THR A 53 -3.82 -11.14 7.90
N CYS A 54 -3.57 -11.41 6.63
CA CYS A 54 -4.62 -11.40 5.64
C CYS A 54 -5.67 -12.41 6.14
N GLY A 55 -6.88 -11.95 6.48
CA GLY A 55 -7.95 -12.79 7.05
C GLY A 55 -8.46 -13.90 6.11
N THR A 56 -7.88 -14.01 4.93
CA THR A 56 -8.14 -15.03 3.92
C THR A 56 -6.83 -15.75 3.60
N ALA A 57 -6.82 -17.06 3.80
CA ALA A 57 -5.70 -17.98 3.66
C ALA A 57 -5.15 -18.04 2.21
N CYS A 58 -4.46 -17.00 1.76
CA CYS A 58 -3.78 -16.98 0.48
C CYS A 58 -2.26 -17.11 0.69
N CYS A 59 -1.77 -18.36 0.71
CA CYS A 59 -0.36 -18.72 0.91
C CYS A 59 0.47 -18.63 -0.39
N GLN A 60 0.25 -17.62 -1.24
CA GLN A 60 0.93 -17.52 -2.53
C GLN A 60 1.61 -16.17 -2.78
N CYS A 61 1.70 -15.30 -1.77
CA CYS A 61 2.22 -13.95 -1.96
C CYS A 61 3.63 -13.81 -1.37
N ASP A 62 4.56 -13.33 -2.20
CA ASP A 62 5.91 -12.96 -1.79
C ASP A 62 5.90 -11.97 -0.62
N PRO A 63 6.59 -12.26 0.49
CA PRO A 63 6.61 -11.40 1.68
C PRO A 63 7.20 -10.00 1.40
N ALA A 64 8.05 -9.87 0.39
CA ALA A 64 8.58 -8.58 -0.06
C ALA A 64 7.50 -7.71 -0.74
N THR A 65 6.58 -8.33 -1.50
CA THR A 65 5.47 -7.63 -2.20
C THR A 65 4.23 -7.44 -1.33
N LEU A 66 4.17 -8.15 -0.20
CA LEU A 66 3.13 -8.08 0.83
C LEU A 66 3.30 -6.91 1.80
N ALA A 67 4.24 -5.99 1.56
CA ALA A 67 4.36 -4.78 2.36
C ALA A 67 3.01 -4.04 2.36
N LEU A 68 2.34 -4.06 3.51
CA LEU A 68 1.06 -3.41 3.73
C LEU A 68 1.32 -1.95 4.10
N TYR A 69 0.54 -1.08 3.50
CA TYR A 69 0.52 0.33 3.82
C TYR A 69 -0.86 0.68 4.37
N GLU A 70 -0.87 1.45 5.44
CA GLU A 70 -2.07 1.97 6.08
C GLU A 70 -2.08 3.49 5.97
N TRP A 71 -3.26 4.04 5.75
CA TRP A 71 -3.47 5.48 5.80
C TRP A 71 -3.58 5.95 7.25
N ILE A 72 -2.73 6.89 7.65
CA ILE A 72 -2.68 7.45 9.01
C ILE A 72 -2.93 8.97 9.05
N GLY A 73 -3.06 9.62 7.90
CA GLY A 73 -3.34 11.05 7.82
C GLY A 73 -4.83 11.37 8.02
N ASP A 74 -5.13 12.52 8.63
CA ASP A 74 -6.48 13.10 8.58
C ASP A 74 -6.75 13.73 7.20
#